data_AF-A0ABD0RWT0-F1
#
_entry.id   AF-A0ABD0RWT0-F1
#
_cell.length_a   1.000
_cell.length_b   1.000
_cell.length_c   1.000
_cell.angle_alpha   90.00
_cell.angle_beta   90.00
_cell.angle_gamma   90.00
#
_symmetry.space_group_name_H-M   'P 1'
#
loop_
_entity.id
_entity.type
_entity.pdbx_description
1 polymer ?
#
loop_
_entity_poly.entity_id
_entity_poly.type
_entity_poly.pdbx_seq_one_letter_code
_entity_poly.pdbx_strand_id
1 'polypeptide(L)'
;MLGCKGSSGTGVRYKLTLATGLLECLCFAGVVFGWASLVFVLKTDGYFSDLCINATDASGQLGTDCSLQDERFSLVFTVASFMNNFLTLPNGFLYDHFGTMATRFLA
;
A
#
# COMPACT_ATOMS: atom_id res chain seq x y z
N MET A 1 -21.31 -35.82 -21.40
CA MET A 1 -22.47 -34.98 -21.01
C MET A 1 -22.79 -35.25 -19.56
N LEU A 2 -22.39 -34.37 -18.63
CA LEU A 2 -22.77 -34.33 -17.20
C LEU A 2 -21.96 -33.15 -16.62
N GLY A 3 -22.49 -32.05 -16.13
CA GLY A 3 -23.84 -31.55 -15.95
C GLY A 3 -23.64 -30.16 -15.33
N CYS A 4 -24.22 -29.14 -15.93
CA CYS A 4 -24.12 -27.74 -15.48
C CYS A 4 -24.75 -27.56 -14.10
N LYS A 5 -23.98 -27.73 -13.01
CA LYS A 5 -24.43 -27.36 -11.66
C LYS A 5 -23.26 -27.05 -10.72
N GLY A 6 -22.35 -26.16 -11.14
CA GLY A 6 -21.23 -25.69 -10.30
C GLY A 6 -20.63 -24.33 -10.69
N SER A 7 -21.17 -23.66 -11.71
CA SER A 7 -20.52 -22.51 -12.37
C SER A 7 -20.49 -21.21 -11.55
N SER A 8 -21.35 -21.06 -10.53
CA SER A 8 -21.50 -19.78 -9.80
C SER A 8 -20.38 -19.53 -8.76
N GLY A 9 -19.87 -20.57 -8.09
CA GLY A 9 -18.87 -20.42 -7.02
C GLY A 9 -17.43 -20.20 -7.51
N THR A 10 -17.02 -20.91 -8.57
CA THR A 10 -15.66 -20.84 -9.12
C THR A 10 -15.40 -19.51 -9.83
N GLY A 11 -16.39 -18.98 -10.55
CA GLY A 11 -16.29 -17.68 -11.21
C GLY A 11 -16.23 -16.52 -10.22
N VAL A 12 -16.96 -16.59 -9.11
CA VAL A 12 -16.90 -15.57 -8.05
C VAL A 12 -15.53 -15.55 -7.38
N ARG A 13 -14.94 -16.71 -7.10
CA ARG A 13 -13.60 -16.79 -6.50
C ARG A 13 -12.51 -16.27 -7.43
N TYR A 14 -12.52 -16.65 -8.71
CA TYR A 14 -11.60 -16.12 -9.71
C TYR A 14 -11.71 -14.58 -9.85
N LYS A 15 -12.93 -14.06 -9.87
CA LYS A 15 -13.16 -12.61 -9.89
C LYS A 15 -12.65 -11.92 -8.64
N LEU A 16 -12.84 -12.52 -7.45
CA LEU A 16 -12.35 -11.97 -6.19
C LEU A 16 -10.82 -11.91 -6.19
N THR A 17 -10.17 -12.99 -6.61
CA THR A 17 -8.72 -13.12 -6.74
C THR A 17 -8.13 -12.07 -7.70
N LEU A 18 -8.72 -11.92 -8.88
CA LEU A 18 -8.33 -10.87 -9.83
C LEU A 18 -8.55 -9.46 -9.26
N ALA A 19 -9.69 -9.23 -8.60
CA ALA A 19 -10.01 -7.93 -8.03
C ALA A 19 -9.02 -7.55 -6.92
N THR A 20 -8.66 -8.49 -6.03
CA THR A 20 -7.69 -8.28 -4.96
C THR A 20 -6.29 -7.98 -5.54
N GLY A 21 -5.84 -8.74 -6.55
CA GLY A 21 -4.55 -8.46 -7.21
C GLY A 21 -4.51 -7.12 -7.94
N LEU A 22 -5.60 -6.74 -8.64
CA LEU A 22 -5.71 -5.42 -9.27
C LEU A 22 -5.69 -4.29 -8.24
N LEU A 23 -6.42 -4.47 -7.13
CA LEU A 23 -6.49 -3.50 -6.05
C LEU A 23 -5.10 -3.29 -5.43
N GLU A 24 -4.35 -4.36 -5.15
CA GLU A 24 -3.00 -4.26 -4.62
C GLU A 24 -2.04 -3.55 -5.57
N CYS A 25 -2.05 -3.92 -6.85
CA CYS A 25 -1.24 -3.25 -7.87
C CYS A 25 -1.55 -1.74 -7.93
N LEU A 26 -2.84 -1.38 -7.93
CA LEU A 26 -3.28 0.01 -7.99
C LEU A 26 -2.97 0.78 -6.71
N CYS A 27 -3.16 0.17 -5.54
CA CYS A 27 -2.82 0.79 -4.26
C CYS A 27 -1.30 1.02 -4.16
N PHE A 28 -0.48 0.06 -4.60
CA PHE A 28 0.96 0.21 -4.55
C PHE A 28 1.49 1.26 -5.51
N ALA A 29 1.08 1.16 -6.77
CA ALA A 29 1.42 2.16 -7.77
C ALA A 29 0.91 3.53 -7.36
N GLY A 30 -0.35 3.63 -6.91
CA GLY A 30 -0.99 4.88 -6.50
C GLY A 30 -0.27 5.55 -5.33
N VAL A 31 0.09 4.78 -4.29
CA VAL A 31 0.85 5.32 -3.15
C VAL A 31 2.23 5.78 -3.61
N VAL A 32 3.00 4.96 -4.35
CA VAL A 32 4.37 5.33 -4.75
C VAL A 32 4.41 6.53 -5.71
N PHE A 33 3.57 6.54 -6.76
CA PHE A 33 3.53 7.64 -7.73
C PHE A 33 2.89 8.91 -7.16
N GLY A 34 1.88 8.77 -6.30
CA GLY A 34 1.19 9.89 -5.68
C GLY A 34 1.91 10.51 -4.48
N TRP A 35 2.82 9.77 -3.83
CA TRP A 35 3.45 10.18 -2.58
C TRP A 35 4.18 11.51 -2.69
N ALA A 36 4.98 11.71 -3.75
CA ALA A 36 5.73 12.95 -3.94
C ALA A 36 4.83 14.19 -4.03
N SER A 37 3.66 14.06 -4.66
CA SER A 37 2.67 15.15 -4.75
C SER A 37 1.94 15.37 -3.43
N LEU A 38 1.62 14.28 -2.71
CA LEU A 38 0.94 14.35 -1.42
C LEU A 38 1.80 15.07 -0.37
N VAL A 39 3.09 14.70 -0.28
CA VAL A 39 4.05 15.33 0.65
C VAL A 39 4.21 16.82 0.36
N PHE A 40 4.23 17.21 -0.91
CA PHE A 40 4.29 18.62 -1.30
C PHE A 40 3.08 19.41 -0.80
N VAL A 41 1.87 18.86 -0.94
CA VAL A 41 0.64 19.51 -0.45
C VAL A 41 0.61 19.59 1.08
N LEU A 42 1.00 18.51 1.78
CA LEU A 42 1.07 18.46 3.24
C LEU A 42 2.06 19.48 3.83
N LYS A 43 3.17 19.72 3.11
CA LYS A 43 4.15 20.76 3.46
C LYS A 43 3.59 22.16 3.22
N THR A 44 2.79 22.34 2.18
CA THR A 44 2.17 23.63 1.82
C THR A 44 1.02 24.01 2.77
N ASP A 45 0.21 23.04 3.19
CA ASP A 45 -0.88 23.22 4.16
C ASP A 45 -0.39 23.32 5.62
N GLY A 46 0.90 23.10 5.87
CA GLY A 46 1.49 23.24 7.20
C GLY A 46 1.05 22.18 8.21
N TYR A 47 0.57 21.01 7.75
CA TYR A 47 0.00 19.96 8.60
C TYR A 47 1.01 19.37 9.61
N PHE A 48 2.31 19.52 9.36
CA PHE A 48 3.41 19.14 10.27
C PHE A 48 4.29 20.35 10.64
N SER A 49 3.78 21.59 10.56
CA SER A 49 4.53 22.78 10.99
C SER A 49 4.90 22.75 12.47
N ASP A 50 4.12 22.06 13.31
CA ASP A 50 4.44 21.85 14.74
C ASP A 50 5.72 21.02 14.98
N LEU A 51 6.17 20.23 14.00
CA LEU A 51 7.43 19.48 14.08
C LEU A 51 8.63 20.28 13.56
N CYS A 52 8.40 21.44 12.94
CA CYS A 52 9.48 22.35 12.58
C CYS A 52 9.87 23.17 13.81
N ILE A 53 11.10 23.00 14.24
CA ILE A 53 11.68 23.85 15.27
C ILE A 53 12.15 25.15 14.62
N ASN A 54 11.88 26.29 15.27
CA ASN A 54 12.54 27.55 14.95
C ASN A 54 14.01 27.42 15.36
N ALA A 55 14.82 26.79 14.51
CA ALA A 55 16.25 26.71 14.70
C ALA A 55 16.85 28.02 14.22
N THR A 56 17.52 28.74 15.12
CA THR A 56 18.36 29.85 14.68
C THR A 56 19.55 29.22 13.96
N ASP A 57 19.60 29.36 12.64
CA ASP A 57 20.77 28.94 11.86
C ASP A 57 22.00 29.69 12.38
N ALA A 58 23.20 29.13 12.20
CA ALA A 58 24.48 29.71 12.66
C ALA A 58 24.75 31.12 12.08
N SER A 59 23.94 31.55 11.11
CA SER A 59 23.89 32.85 10.46
C SER A 59 22.99 33.90 11.14
N GLY A 60 22.23 33.54 12.19
CA GLY A 60 21.32 34.44 12.91
C GLY A 60 19.98 34.68 12.22
N GLN A 61 19.63 33.88 11.20
CA GLN A 61 18.30 33.90 10.58
C GLN A 61 17.37 32.87 11.23
N LEU A 62 16.13 33.27 11.51
CA LEU A 62 15.07 32.42 12.04
C LEU A 62 14.55 31.49 10.92
N GLY A 63 15.33 30.47 10.58
CA GLY A 63 14.95 29.42 9.63
C GLY A 63 14.15 28.33 10.34
N THR A 64 13.01 27.92 9.78
CA THR A 64 12.30 26.74 10.27
C THR A 64 13.02 25.49 9.78
N ASP A 65 13.79 24.84 10.65
CA ASP A 65 14.40 23.56 10.33
C ASP A 65 13.35 22.46 10.48
N CYS A 66 12.99 21.86 9.35
CA CYS A 66 11.91 20.88 9.24
C CYS A 66 12.45 19.47 8.94
N SER A 67 13.73 19.19 9.22
CA SER A 67 14.34 17.88 8.94
C SER A 67 13.56 16.71 9.58
N LEU A 68 12.95 16.93 10.74
CA LEU A 68 12.11 15.95 11.42
C LEU A 68 10.85 15.59 10.61
N GLN A 69 10.25 16.54 9.90
CA GLN A 69 9.08 16.30 9.05
C GLN A 69 9.43 15.37 7.88
N ASP A 70 10.57 15.62 7.23
CA ASP A 70 11.07 14.79 6.13
C ASP A 70 11.40 13.36 6.60
N GLU A 71 11.93 13.19 7.83
CA GLU A 71 12.13 11.88 8.45
C GLU A 71 10.81 11.11 8.60
N ARG A 72 9.74 11.76 9.09
CA ARG A 72 8.43 11.11 9.26
C ARG A 72 7.81 10.71 7.93
N PHE A 73 7.95 11.53 6.89
CA PHE A 73 7.49 11.16 5.55
C PHE A 73 8.25 9.96 4.99
N SER A 74 9.57 9.89 5.20
CA SER A 74 10.36 8.73 4.80
C SER A 74 9.88 7.45 5.51
N LEU A 75 9.58 7.52 6.82
CA LEU A 75 9.05 6.39 7.58
C LEU A 75 7.72 5.88 7.04
N VAL A 76 6.77 6.77 6.72
CA VAL A 76 5.47 6.36 6.18
C VAL A 76 5.63 5.64 4.85
N PHE A 77 6.45 6.17 3.95
CA PHE A 77 6.75 5.52 2.67
C PHE A 77 7.40 4.14 2.86
N THR A 78 8.35 4.04 3.77
CA THR A 78 9.05 2.80 4.07
C THR A 78 8.11 1.76 4.69
N VAL A 79 7.29 2.14 5.67
CA VAL A 79 6.29 1.25 6.29
C VAL A 79 5.29 0.74 5.27
N ALA A 80 4.77 1.61 4.41
CA ALA A 80 3.89 1.20 3.31
C ALA A 80 4.58 0.17 2.38
N SER A 81 5.84 0.44 2.02
CA SER A 81 6.70 -0.47 1.23
C SER A 81 6.92 -1.83 1.89
N PHE A 82 7.14 -1.85 3.20
CA PHE A 82 7.27 -3.09 3.97
C PHE A 82 5.96 -3.87 4.06
N MET A 83 4.85 -3.19 4.37
CA MET A 83 3.54 -3.83 4.49
C MET A 83 3.12 -4.53 3.20
N ASN A 84 3.42 -3.94 2.04
CA ASN A 84 3.11 -4.58 0.77
C ASN A 84 4.00 -5.77 0.42
N ASN A 85 5.29 -5.69 0.72
CA ASN A 85 6.14 -6.88 0.63
C ASN A 85 5.64 -8.00 1.55
N PHE A 86 5.14 -7.63 2.74
CA PHE A 86 4.55 -8.60 3.66
C PHE A 86 3.24 -9.17 3.12
N LEU A 87 2.37 -8.36 2.50
CA LEU A 87 1.09 -8.79 1.90
C LEU A 87 1.27 -9.77 0.72
N THR A 88 2.44 -9.76 0.06
CA THR A 88 2.79 -10.76 -0.95
C THR A 88 2.80 -12.19 -0.41
N LEU A 89 3.20 -12.40 0.86
CA LEU A 89 3.24 -13.72 1.50
C LEU A 89 1.85 -14.33 1.79
N PRO A 90 0.93 -13.64 2.50
CA PRO A 90 -0.42 -14.14 2.72
C PRO A 90 -1.20 -14.22 1.41
N ASN A 91 -0.96 -13.35 0.42
CA ASN A 91 -1.52 -13.57 -0.90
C ASN A 91 -0.99 -14.86 -1.53
N GLY A 92 0.32 -15.07 -1.57
CA GLY A 92 0.89 -16.33 -2.07
C GLY A 92 0.28 -17.56 -1.39
N PHE A 93 0.13 -17.54 -0.07
CA PHE A 93 -0.51 -18.61 0.69
C PHE A 93 -2.01 -18.77 0.34
N LEU A 94 -2.74 -17.66 0.21
CA LEU A 94 -4.15 -17.67 -0.18
C LEU A 94 -4.34 -18.27 -1.59
N TYR A 95 -3.48 -17.89 -2.54
CA TYR A 95 -3.48 -18.41 -3.90
C TYR A 95 -3.15 -19.91 -3.94
N ASP A 96 -2.17 -20.36 -3.17
CA ASP A 96 -1.80 -21.79 -3.08
C ASP A 96 -2.92 -22.62 -2.45
N HIS A 97 -3.57 -22.09 -1.41
CA HIS A 97 -4.64 -22.81 -0.71
C HIS A 97 -5.97 -22.82 -1.48
N PHE A 98 -6.31 -21.73 -2.17
CA PHE A 98 -7.51 -21.70 -3.04
C PHE A 98 -7.35 -22.58 -4.29
N GLY A 99 -6.14 -22.70 -4.83
CA GLY A 99 -5.84 -23.58 -5.96
C GLY A 99 -5.91 -25.07 -5.60
N THR A 100 -5.31 -25.47 -4.47
CA THR A 100 -5.30 -26.86 -3.98
C THR A 100 -6.65 -27.33 -3.41
N MET A 101 -7.44 -26.44 -2.81
CA MET A 101 -8.82 -26.77 -2.43
C MET A 101 -9.71 -27.00 -3.65
N ALA A 102 -9.54 -26.25 -4.74
CA ALA A 102 -10.33 -26.45 -5.95
C ALA A 102 -10.06 -27.83 -6.59
N THR A 103 -8.81 -28.29 -6.62
CA THR A 103 -8.46 -29.64 -7.09
C THR A 103 -9.00 -30.74 -6.17
N ARG A 104 -9.01 -30.52 -4.84
CA ARG A 104 -9.58 -31.48 -3.87
C ARG A 104 -11.11 -31.56 -3.88
N PHE A 105 -11.82 -30.50 -4.28
CA PHE A 105 -13.28 -30.56 -4.46
C PHE A 105 -13.69 -31.14 -5.83
N LEU A 106 -12.74 -31.27 -6.77
CA LEU A 106 -12.96 -31.84 -8.11
C LEU A 106 -12.61 -33.34 -8.22
N ALA A 107 -11.95 -33.90 -7.21
CA ALA A 107 -11.70 -35.35 -7.06
C ALA A 107 -12.67 -35.96 -6.05
#